data_AF-A0A3G6MGK0-F1
#
_entry.id   AF-A0A3G6MGK0-F1
#
_cell.length_a   1.000
_cell.length_b   1.000
_cell.length_c   1.000
_cell.angle_alpha   90.00
_cell.angle_beta   90.00
_cell.angle_gamma   90.00
#
_symmetry.space_group_name_H-M   'P 1'
#
loop_
_entity.id
_entity.type
_entity.pdbx_description
1 polymer ?
#
loop_
_entity_poly.entity_id
_entity_poly.type
_entity_poly.pdbx_seq_one_letter_code
_entity_poly.pdbx_strand_id
1 'polypeptide(L)'
;MENSKYPKFTFTWFGGVVLLGGLFAGTMLISFFNVFWMFTFKENLQYKDWFFMASNAIGFLTAIAFFDFFIVKPTTKKKLNFNFSPTNFYTYLLIFPLMIGMMFIAEFIAAQIPTTGPFFGKYYEFFSDLMNQLTDDPVVMIITAVIMAPIFEEIIFRGIIQKGLMNKGVEPWKAILFSSIIFGIVHANPWQFVGAVLLGCVLGLVYYKTKSLLLPMLLHGFNNLCSSLLITYTKNESFAEAFKVSEWIILVIGIVLFSLFYYLFMKKYKVHYSEI
;
A
#
# COMPACT_ATOMS: atom_id res chain seq x y z
N MET A 1 -12.07 -10.65 -20.03
CA MET A 1 -12.37 -9.28 -19.55
C MET A 1 -13.89 -9.17 -19.43
N GLU A 2 -14.44 -8.51 -18.40
CA GLU A 2 -15.90 -8.26 -18.36
C GLU A 2 -16.33 -7.43 -19.58
N ASN A 3 -17.22 -8.01 -20.39
CA ASN A 3 -17.94 -7.36 -21.48
C ASN A 3 -19.02 -6.43 -20.89
N SER A 4 -18.58 -5.31 -20.31
CA SER A 4 -19.46 -4.23 -19.90
C SER A 4 -19.81 -3.38 -21.12
N LYS A 5 -21.11 -3.15 -21.36
CA LYS A 5 -21.63 -2.19 -22.36
C LYS A 5 -21.17 -0.75 -22.11
N TYR A 6 -20.65 -0.45 -20.91
CA TYR A 6 -20.16 0.88 -20.52
C TYR A 6 -18.64 0.99 -20.68
N PRO A 7 -18.14 2.16 -21.14
CA PRO A 7 -16.71 2.41 -21.23
C PRO A 7 -16.06 2.32 -19.85
N LYS A 8 -14.83 1.79 -19.81
CA LYS A 8 -14.02 1.67 -18.60
C LYS A 8 -13.23 2.96 -18.40
N PHE A 9 -13.07 3.40 -17.15
CA PHE A 9 -12.17 4.51 -16.87
C PHE A 9 -10.72 4.08 -17.12
N THR A 10 -9.88 5.04 -17.53
CA THR A 10 -8.44 4.83 -17.74
C THR A 10 -7.65 5.73 -16.80
N PHE A 11 -6.37 5.41 -16.58
CA PHE A 11 -5.47 6.25 -15.78
C PHE A 11 -4.46 6.96 -16.69
N THR A 12 -4.33 8.28 -16.50
CA THR A 12 -3.40 9.16 -17.21
C THR A 12 -2.73 10.10 -16.19
N TRP A 13 -1.77 10.92 -16.62
CA TRP A 13 -1.13 11.91 -15.75
C TRP A 13 -2.16 12.86 -15.11
N PHE A 14 -3.21 13.23 -15.84
CA PHE A 14 -4.31 14.07 -15.33
C PHE A 14 -5.06 13.38 -14.18
N GLY A 15 -5.24 12.05 -14.26
CA GLY A 15 -5.80 11.27 -13.16
C GLY A 15 -4.94 11.35 -11.89
N GLY A 16 -3.62 11.37 -12.02
CA GLY A 16 -2.70 11.61 -10.91
C GLY A 16 -2.85 13.00 -10.30
N VAL A 17 -2.96 14.04 -11.13
CA VAL A 17 -3.20 15.42 -10.68
C VAL A 17 -4.54 15.53 -9.92
N VAL A 18 -5.60 14.86 -10.39
CA VAL A 18 -6.90 14.86 -9.72
C VAL A 18 -6.82 14.17 -8.34
N LEU A 19 -6.09 13.06 -8.22
CA LEU A 19 -5.88 12.38 -6.94
C LEU A 19 -5.14 13.30 -5.95
N LEU A 20 -4.03 13.91 -6.38
CA LEU A 20 -3.26 14.84 -5.55
C LEU A 20 -4.07 16.08 -5.17
N GLY A 21 -4.83 16.64 -6.11
CA GLY A 21 -5.71 17.77 -5.86
C GLY A 21 -6.81 17.45 -4.84
N GLY A 22 -7.38 16.24 -4.91
CA GLY A 22 -8.35 15.78 -3.91
C GLY A 22 -7.73 15.59 -2.52
N LEU A 23 -6.56 14.95 -2.46
CA LEU A 23 -5.81 14.80 -1.20
C LEU A 23 -5.51 16.16 -0.56
N PHE A 24 -4.98 17.10 -1.36
CA PHE A 24 -4.68 18.46 -0.91
C PHE A 24 -5.93 19.22 -0.45
N ALA A 25 -7.05 19.11 -1.17
CA ALA A 25 -8.31 19.71 -0.77
C ALA A 25 -8.82 19.16 0.58
N GLY A 26 -8.71 17.85 0.79
CA GLY A 26 -9.10 17.21 2.05
C GLY A 26 -8.22 17.64 3.23
N THR A 27 -6.89 17.66 3.04
CA THR A 27 -5.96 18.09 4.09
C THR A 27 -6.12 19.57 4.41
N MET A 28 -6.33 20.43 3.42
CA MET A 28 -6.66 21.85 3.64
C MET A 28 -7.96 22.03 4.43
N LEU A 29 -9.04 21.34 4.06
CA LEU A 29 -10.33 21.40 4.75
C LEU A 29 -10.16 21.10 6.24
N ILE A 30 -9.45 20.02 6.55
CA ILE A 30 -9.18 19.57 7.92
C ILE A 30 -8.30 20.56 8.68
N SER A 31 -7.31 21.12 7.99
CA SER A 31 -6.40 22.10 8.59
C SER A 31 -7.15 23.39 8.96
N PHE A 32 -8.03 23.89 8.08
CA PHE A 32 -8.89 25.03 8.39
C PHE A 32 -9.86 24.74 9.53
N PHE A 33 -10.43 23.54 9.56
CA PHE A 33 -11.29 23.12 10.66
C PHE A 33 -10.53 23.10 12.01
N ASN A 34 -9.31 22.54 12.04
CA ASN A 34 -8.48 22.56 13.24
C ASN A 34 -8.14 24.00 13.70
N VAL A 35 -7.77 24.87 12.76
CA VAL A 35 -7.47 26.28 13.07
C VAL A 35 -8.70 26.99 13.64
N PHE A 36 -9.87 26.84 13.02
CA PHE A 36 -11.12 27.38 13.53
C PHE A 36 -11.44 26.85 14.93
N TRP A 37 -11.27 25.55 15.16
CA TRP A 37 -11.50 24.92 16.46
C TRP A 37 -10.56 25.49 17.53
N MET A 38 -9.28 25.65 17.21
CA MET A 38 -8.28 26.24 18.08
C MET A 38 -8.61 27.68 18.47
N PHE A 39 -9.12 28.49 17.53
CA PHE A 39 -9.52 29.87 17.84
C PHE A 39 -10.75 29.93 18.75
N THR A 40 -11.76 29.09 18.47
CA THR A 40 -13.06 29.09 19.14
C THR A 40 -13.01 28.43 20.53
N PHE A 41 -12.38 27.27 20.64
CA PHE A 41 -12.40 26.43 21.84
C PHE A 41 -11.06 26.40 22.60
N LYS A 42 -10.02 27.08 22.10
CA LYS A 42 -8.66 27.10 22.68
C LYS A 42 -8.03 25.72 22.84
N GLU A 43 -8.48 24.75 22.05
CA GLU A 43 -7.98 23.39 22.02
C GLU A 43 -7.41 23.10 20.63
N ASN A 44 -6.24 22.47 20.56
CA ASN A 44 -5.66 22.05 19.29
C ASN A 44 -5.94 20.57 19.05
N LEU A 45 -6.80 20.26 18.07
CA LEU A 45 -7.22 18.89 17.77
C LEU A 45 -6.11 18.08 17.11
N GLN A 46 -5.08 18.70 16.53
CA GLN A 46 -4.01 17.99 15.83
C GLN A 46 -3.24 17.01 16.73
N TYR A 47 -3.27 17.22 18.04
CA TYR A 47 -2.64 16.34 19.04
C TYR A 47 -3.57 15.25 19.58
N LYS A 48 -4.78 15.11 19.03
CA LYS A 48 -5.73 14.07 19.42
C LYS A 48 -5.68 12.94 18.42
N ASP A 49 -5.50 11.71 18.89
CA ASP A 49 -5.39 10.53 18.02
C ASP A 49 -6.62 10.32 17.13
N TRP A 50 -7.82 10.53 17.67
CA TRP A 50 -9.06 10.42 16.88
C TRP A 50 -9.10 11.43 15.72
N PHE A 51 -8.56 12.62 15.94
CA PHE A 51 -8.51 13.67 14.93
C PHE A 51 -7.43 13.36 13.90
N PHE A 52 -6.27 12.83 14.31
CA PHE A 52 -5.25 12.33 13.40
C PHE A 52 -5.81 11.23 12.47
N MET A 53 -6.50 10.24 13.04
CA MET A 53 -7.17 9.18 12.26
C MET A 53 -8.21 9.77 11.30
N ALA A 54 -9.08 10.65 11.77
CA ALA A 54 -10.09 11.30 10.94
C ALA A 54 -9.46 12.13 9.80
N SER A 55 -8.40 12.87 10.10
CA SER A 55 -7.64 13.68 9.14
C SER A 55 -7.08 12.81 8.02
N ASN A 56 -6.46 11.68 8.38
CA ASN A 56 -5.90 10.73 7.44
C ASN A 56 -7.00 10.11 6.54
N ALA A 57 -8.11 9.65 7.14
CA ALA A 57 -9.24 9.12 6.39
C ALA A 57 -9.81 10.15 5.40
N ILE A 58 -10.00 11.40 5.84
CA ILE A 58 -10.59 12.46 5.01
C ILE A 58 -9.67 12.81 3.84
N GLY A 59 -8.36 12.86 4.04
CA GLY A 59 -7.40 13.05 2.95
C GLY A 59 -7.53 11.98 1.85
N PHE A 60 -7.55 10.70 2.22
CA PHE A 60 -7.69 9.62 1.24
C PHE A 60 -9.09 9.57 0.60
N LEU A 61 -10.15 9.74 1.39
CA LEU A 61 -11.53 9.72 0.89
C LEU A 61 -11.79 10.85 -0.10
N THR A 62 -11.25 12.04 0.14
CA THR A 62 -11.36 13.19 -0.78
C THR A 62 -10.58 12.97 -2.07
N ALA A 63 -9.37 12.38 -2.00
CA ALA A 63 -8.63 11.96 -3.20
C ALA A 63 -9.45 10.98 -4.07
N ILE A 64 -10.01 9.93 -3.44
CA ILE A 64 -10.84 8.94 -4.14
C ILE A 64 -12.12 9.57 -4.70
N ALA A 65 -12.78 10.44 -3.93
CA ALA A 65 -14.00 11.13 -4.35
C ALA A 65 -13.75 12.09 -5.53
N PHE A 66 -12.62 12.80 -5.54
CA PHE A 66 -12.22 13.66 -6.66
C PHE A 66 -12.01 12.83 -7.92
N PHE A 67 -11.29 11.71 -7.82
CA PHE A 67 -11.09 10.84 -8.97
C PHE A 67 -12.42 10.26 -9.49
N ASP A 68 -13.31 9.83 -8.59
CA ASP A 68 -14.65 9.38 -8.97
C ASP A 68 -15.46 10.48 -9.68
N PHE A 69 -15.46 11.69 -9.13
CA PHE A 69 -16.26 12.81 -9.63
C PHE A 69 -15.75 13.39 -10.95
N PHE A 70 -14.44 13.61 -11.08
CA PHE A 70 -13.86 14.27 -12.26
C PHE A 70 -13.49 13.30 -13.39
N ILE A 71 -13.22 12.02 -13.09
CA ILE A 71 -12.77 11.04 -14.09
C ILE A 71 -13.81 9.95 -14.30
N VAL A 72 -14.21 9.23 -13.25
CA VAL A 72 -14.98 7.98 -13.42
C VAL A 72 -16.43 8.23 -13.81
N LYS A 73 -17.14 9.10 -13.09
CA LYS A 73 -18.54 9.42 -13.40
C LYS A 73 -18.71 10.03 -14.79
N PRO A 74 -17.90 11.02 -15.24
CA PRO A 74 -18.05 11.60 -16.57
C PRO A 74 -17.79 10.59 -17.69
N THR A 75 -16.75 9.75 -17.54
CA THR A 75 -16.36 8.76 -18.55
C THR A 75 -17.28 7.54 -18.58
N THR A 76 -17.61 6.97 -17.42
CA THR A 76 -18.30 5.66 -17.35
C THR A 76 -19.80 5.74 -17.11
N LYS A 77 -20.31 6.92 -16.71
CA LYS A 77 -21.68 7.14 -16.19
C LYS A 77 -22.01 6.32 -14.94
N LYS A 78 -21.00 5.73 -14.29
CA LYS A 78 -21.11 4.96 -13.06
C LYS A 78 -20.17 5.51 -12.00
N LYS A 79 -20.39 5.11 -10.75
CA LYS A 79 -19.46 5.36 -9.65
C LYS A 79 -18.33 4.32 -9.68
N LEU A 80 -17.20 4.66 -9.09
CA LEU A 80 -16.16 3.71 -8.72
C LEU A 80 -16.80 2.54 -7.99
N ASN A 81 -16.54 1.34 -8.52
CA ASN A 81 -16.96 0.10 -7.92
C ASN A 81 -15.80 -0.88 -7.94
N PHE A 82 -15.62 -1.56 -6.81
CA PHE A 82 -14.54 -2.50 -6.59
C PHE A 82 -15.09 -3.84 -6.13
N ASN A 83 -14.43 -4.89 -6.56
CA ASN A 83 -14.76 -6.23 -6.11
C ASN A 83 -14.02 -6.52 -4.79
N PHE A 84 -14.77 -6.74 -3.73
CA PHE A 84 -14.26 -7.15 -2.40
C PHE A 84 -14.62 -8.59 -2.06
N SER A 85 -15.08 -9.39 -3.03
CA SER A 85 -15.46 -10.77 -2.77
C SER A 85 -14.26 -11.58 -2.26
N PRO A 86 -14.48 -12.44 -1.24
CA PRO A 86 -13.48 -13.41 -0.83
C PRO A 86 -13.23 -14.43 -1.95
N THR A 87 -12.14 -15.16 -1.82
CA THR A 87 -11.83 -16.28 -2.72
C THR A 87 -11.79 -17.60 -1.96
N ASN A 88 -11.44 -18.69 -2.63
CA ASN A 88 -11.28 -19.98 -1.97
C ASN A 88 -10.17 -19.91 -0.89
N PHE A 89 -10.41 -20.51 0.28
CA PHE A 89 -9.45 -20.63 1.38
C PHE A 89 -8.04 -21.06 0.96
N TYR A 90 -7.92 -22.00 0.00
CA TYR A 90 -6.63 -22.43 -0.54
C TYR A 90 -5.82 -21.30 -1.17
N THR A 91 -6.47 -20.23 -1.64
CA THR A 91 -5.75 -19.06 -2.17
C THR A 91 -5.01 -18.32 -1.04
N TYR A 92 -5.63 -18.19 0.14
CA TYR A 92 -5.02 -17.57 1.30
C TYR A 92 -3.78 -18.34 1.77
N LEU A 93 -3.85 -19.68 1.78
CA LEU A 93 -2.71 -20.56 2.08
C LEU A 93 -1.54 -20.40 1.10
N LEU A 94 -1.77 -19.87 -0.11
CA LEU A 94 -0.72 -19.63 -1.09
C LEU A 94 -0.13 -18.23 -0.98
N ILE A 95 -0.99 -17.21 -0.82
CA ILE A 95 -0.57 -15.81 -0.92
C ILE A 95 0.11 -15.30 0.36
N PHE A 96 -0.23 -15.81 1.54
CA PHE A 96 0.40 -15.37 2.80
C PHE A 96 1.86 -15.84 2.91
N PRO A 97 2.19 -17.13 2.70
CA PRO A 97 3.60 -17.55 2.67
C PRO A 97 4.39 -16.92 1.51
N LEU A 98 3.74 -16.69 0.37
CA LEU A 98 4.32 -15.89 -0.72
C LEU A 98 4.71 -14.49 -0.23
N MET A 99 3.84 -13.83 0.53
CA MET A 99 4.10 -12.51 1.11
C MET A 99 5.27 -12.55 2.10
N ILE A 100 5.28 -13.51 3.03
CA ILE A 100 6.39 -13.70 3.98
C ILE A 100 7.72 -13.87 3.24
N GLY A 101 7.74 -14.68 2.17
CA GLY A 101 8.91 -14.84 1.33
C GLY A 101 9.40 -13.52 0.74
N MET A 102 8.49 -12.68 0.25
CA MET A 102 8.84 -11.35 -0.25
C MET A 102 9.30 -10.39 0.85
N MET A 103 8.71 -10.45 2.05
CA MET A 103 9.13 -9.62 3.19
C MET A 103 10.60 -9.85 3.55
N PHE A 104 11.03 -11.11 3.62
CA PHE A 104 12.42 -11.47 3.92
C PHE A 104 13.40 -11.04 2.81
N ILE A 105 12.99 -11.15 1.54
CA ILE A 105 13.79 -10.63 0.42
C ILE A 105 13.90 -9.11 0.51
N ALA A 106 12.79 -8.42 0.78
CA ALA A 106 12.73 -6.97 0.90
C ALA A 106 13.61 -6.45 2.04
N GLU A 107 13.55 -7.10 3.21
CA GLU A 107 14.40 -6.78 4.36
C GLU A 107 15.88 -6.88 4.00
N PHE A 108 16.31 -7.99 3.39
CA PHE A 108 17.71 -8.17 3.02
C PHE A 108 18.21 -7.05 2.11
N ILE A 109 17.39 -6.63 1.13
CA ILE A 109 17.78 -5.55 0.21
C ILE A 109 17.79 -4.20 0.94
N ALA A 110 16.81 -3.94 1.82
CA ALA A 110 16.76 -2.71 2.62
C ALA A 110 17.96 -2.60 3.58
N ALA A 111 18.43 -3.72 4.14
CA ALA A 111 19.61 -3.77 5.01
C ALA A 111 20.91 -3.37 4.29
N GLN A 112 20.95 -3.44 2.95
CA GLN A 112 22.10 -2.98 2.17
C GLN A 112 22.16 -1.45 2.02
N ILE A 113 21.09 -0.72 2.39
CA ILE A 113 21.05 0.73 2.33
C ILE A 113 21.68 1.27 3.63
N PRO A 114 22.80 2.00 3.56
CA PRO A 114 23.50 2.47 4.76
C PRO A 114 22.58 3.31 5.64
N THR A 115 22.56 3.05 6.94
CA THR A 115 21.84 3.87 7.95
C THR A 115 22.73 4.90 8.62
N THR A 116 24.01 4.97 8.25
CA THR A 116 25.02 5.86 8.82
C THR A 116 25.72 6.70 7.75
N GLY A 117 26.52 7.69 8.17
CA GLY A 117 27.30 8.53 7.29
C GLY A 117 26.69 9.92 7.02
N PRO A 118 27.42 10.80 6.32
CA PRO A 118 27.08 12.23 6.24
C PRO A 118 25.80 12.54 5.45
N PHE A 119 25.40 11.65 4.53
CA PHE A 119 24.19 11.79 3.74
C PHE A 119 23.07 10.89 4.28
N PHE A 120 23.23 9.57 4.19
CA PHE A 120 22.19 8.62 4.60
C PHE A 120 21.94 8.62 6.10
N GLY A 121 22.96 8.79 6.96
CA GLY A 121 22.77 8.84 8.41
C GLY A 121 21.84 9.98 8.86
N LYS A 122 22.06 11.20 8.34
CA LYS A 122 21.18 12.34 8.63
C LYS A 122 19.75 12.12 8.15
N TYR A 123 19.59 11.47 6.99
CA TYR A 123 18.27 11.17 6.46
C TYR A 123 17.58 10.09 7.31
N TYR A 124 18.32 9.05 7.74
CA TYR A 124 17.79 8.00 8.60
C TYR A 124 17.31 8.55 9.96
N GLU A 125 18.14 9.37 10.61
CA GLU A 125 17.79 10.06 11.86
C GLU A 125 16.51 10.91 11.69
N PHE A 126 16.42 11.70 10.63
CA PHE A 126 15.22 12.51 10.35
C PHE A 126 13.94 11.65 10.23
N PHE A 127 14.00 10.51 9.52
CA PHE A 127 12.83 9.63 9.41
C PHE A 127 12.51 8.90 10.71
N SER A 128 13.52 8.46 11.46
CA SER A 128 13.33 7.84 12.77
C SER A 128 12.64 8.81 13.73
N ASP A 129 13.10 10.06 13.79
CA ASP A 129 12.49 11.10 14.62
C ASP A 129 11.07 11.43 14.18
N LEU A 130 10.80 11.50 12.87
CA LEU A 130 9.46 11.72 12.36
C LEU A 130 8.51 10.59 12.76
N MET A 131 8.94 9.34 12.64
CA MET A 131 8.14 8.17 13.02
C MET A 131 7.86 8.13 14.53
N ASN A 132 8.85 8.47 15.35
CA ASN A 132 8.70 8.57 16.81
C ASN A 132 7.75 9.70 17.24
N GLN A 133 7.49 10.69 16.37
CA GLN A 133 6.58 11.81 16.67
C GLN A 133 5.13 11.58 16.20
N LEU A 134 4.83 10.52 15.44
CA LEU A 134 3.50 10.31 14.87
C LEU A 134 2.45 9.94 15.92
N THR A 135 2.67 8.86 16.67
CA THR A 135 1.82 8.45 17.79
C THR A 135 2.56 7.42 18.64
N ASP A 136 2.50 7.58 19.96
CA ASP A 136 3.02 6.61 20.91
C ASP A 136 1.98 5.52 21.25
N ASP A 137 0.73 5.66 20.80
CA ASP A 137 -0.35 4.71 21.07
C ASP A 137 -0.30 3.53 20.08
N PRO A 138 0.02 2.30 20.54
CA PRO A 138 0.08 1.13 19.67
C PRO A 138 -1.27 0.80 19.00
N VAL A 139 -2.39 1.12 19.65
CA VAL A 139 -3.73 0.88 19.10
C VAL A 139 -3.98 1.79 17.91
N VAL A 140 -3.62 3.07 18.03
CA VAL A 140 -3.75 4.07 16.96
C VAL A 140 -2.84 3.70 15.79
N MET A 141 -1.61 3.28 16.07
CA MET A 141 -0.67 2.79 15.06
C MET A 141 -1.24 1.56 14.32
N ILE A 142 -1.80 0.58 15.03
CA ILE A 142 -2.42 -0.59 14.41
C ILE A 142 -3.60 -0.16 13.53
N ILE A 143 -4.53 0.65 14.05
CA ILE A 143 -5.70 1.07 13.26
C ILE A 143 -5.27 1.81 11.99
N THR A 144 -4.32 2.73 12.10
CA THR A 144 -3.89 3.56 10.97
C THR A 144 -3.03 2.79 9.97
N ALA A 145 -1.99 2.10 10.42
CA ALA A 145 -1.03 1.42 9.54
C ALA A 145 -1.48 0.04 9.08
N VAL A 146 -2.23 -0.72 9.88
CA VAL A 146 -2.62 -2.11 9.56
C VAL A 146 -3.98 -2.20 8.89
N ILE A 147 -4.87 -1.24 9.15
CA ILE A 147 -6.25 -1.27 8.63
C ILE A 147 -6.49 -0.15 7.64
N MET A 148 -6.33 1.12 8.06
CA MET A 148 -6.71 2.26 7.23
C MET A 148 -5.81 2.43 5.99
N ALA A 149 -4.49 2.44 6.18
CA ALA A 149 -3.52 2.55 5.08
C ALA A 149 -3.77 1.48 4.01
N PRO A 150 -3.80 0.16 4.34
CA PRO A 150 -4.09 -0.88 3.35
C PRO A 150 -5.41 -0.68 2.61
N ILE A 151 -6.49 -0.27 3.29
CA ILE A 151 -7.77 -0.02 2.62
C ILE A 151 -7.64 1.11 1.59
N PHE A 152 -7.12 2.27 1.99
CA PHE A 152 -7.07 3.44 1.11
C PHE A 152 -6.02 3.29 0.01
N GLU A 153 -4.85 2.79 0.35
CA GLU A 153 -3.74 2.61 -0.59
C GLU A 153 -4.08 1.53 -1.61
N GLU A 154 -4.66 0.38 -1.23
CA GLU A 154 -5.06 -0.63 -2.23
C GLU A 154 -6.17 -0.11 -3.17
N ILE A 155 -7.09 0.72 -2.69
CA ILE A 155 -8.07 1.38 -3.56
C ILE A 155 -7.38 2.28 -4.59
N ILE A 156 -6.42 3.10 -4.15
CA ILE A 156 -5.73 4.05 -5.05
C ILE A 156 -4.80 3.30 -6.00
N PHE A 157 -3.87 2.50 -5.49
CA PHE A 157 -2.84 1.90 -6.31
C PHE A 157 -3.39 0.76 -7.17
N ARG A 158 -4.19 -0.15 -6.59
CA ARG A 158 -4.64 -1.37 -7.32
C ARG A 158 -5.97 -1.10 -7.99
N GLY A 159 -6.89 -0.48 -7.26
CA GLY A 159 -8.24 -0.17 -7.72
C GLY A 159 -8.29 0.93 -8.80
N ILE A 160 -7.47 1.98 -8.68
CA ILE A 160 -7.50 3.14 -9.57
C ILE A 160 -6.33 3.13 -10.56
N ILE A 161 -5.08 3.19 -10.08
CA ILE A 161 -3.89 3.36 -10.94
C ILE A 161 -3.65 2.12 -11.80
N GLN A 162 -3.39 0.97 -11.19
CA GLN A 162 -3.11 -0.29 -11.90
C GLN A 162 -4.28 -0.69 -12.81
N LYS A 163 -5.51 -0.72 -12.28
CA LYS A 163 -6.72 -1.06 -13.06
C LYS A 163 -6.92 -0.09 -14.22
N GLY A 164 -6.75 1.22 -13.99
CA GLY A 164 -6.92 2.24 -15.02
C GLY A 164 -5.85 2.17 -16.11
N LEU A 165 -4.61 1.83 -15.78
CA LEU A 165 -3.55 1.57 -16.77
C LEU A 165 -3.87 0.34 -17.62
N MET A 166 -4.32 -0.75 -16.99
CA MET A 166 -4.74 -1.96 -17.71
C MET A 166 -5.95 -1.71 -18.61
N ASN A 167 -6.94 -0.92 -18.16
CA ASN A 167 -8.08 -0.51 -18.98
C ASN A 167 -7.67 0.33 -20.19
N LYS A 168 -6.53 1.03 -20.11
CA LYS A 168 -5.92 1.78 -21.23
C LYS A 168 -5.18 0.87 -22.22
N GLY A 169 -5.08 -0.43 -21.95
CA GLY A 169 -4.35 -1.39 -22.78
C GLY A 169 -2.88 -1.58 -22.40
N VAL A 170 -2.42 -1.05 -21.26
CA VAL A 170 -1.07 -1.34 -20.76
C VAL A 170 -0.99 -2.81 -20.34
N GLU A 171 0.09 -3.49 -20.74
CA GLU A 171 0.32 -4.88 -20.35
C GLU A 171 0.30 -5.06 -18.82
N PRO A 172 -0.31 -6.14 -18.30
CA PRO A 172 -0.49 -6.32 -16.86
C PRO A 172 0.77 -6.17 -16.02
N TRP A 173 1.90 -6.74 -16.48
CA TRP A 173 3.16 -6.67 -15.74
C TRP A 173 3.71 -5.24 -15.68
N LYS A 174 3.57 -4.45 -16.76
CA LYS A 174 3.96 -3.03 -16.81
C LYS A 174 3.08 -2.19 -15.89
N ALA A 175 1.78 -2.44 -15.87
CA ALA A 175 0.84 -1.74 -14.99
C ALA A 175 1.12 -2.04 -13.51
N ILE A 176 1.42 -3.30 -13.17
CA ILE A 176 1.84 -3.70 -11.82
C ILE A 176 3.12 -2.98 -11.42
N LEU A 177 4.16 -3.08 -12.26
CA LEU A 177 5.47 -2.49 -11.95
C LEU A 177 5.36 -0.96 -11.79
N PHE A 178 4.69 -0.28 -12.72
CA PHE A 178 4.50 1.17 -12.64
C PHE A 178 3.75 1.56 -11.37
N SER A 179 2.62 0.92 -11.08
CA SER A 179 1.85 1.21 -9.87
C SER A 179 2.67 0.95 -8.60
N SER A 180 3.53 -0.07 -8.59
CA SER A 180 4.37 -0.43 -7.45
C SER A 180 5.52 0.56 -7.25
N ILE A 181 6.10 1.07 -8.33
CA ILE A 181 7.11 2.13 -8.27
C ILE A 181 6.50 3.41 -7.69
N ILE A 182 5.35 3.86 -8.20
CA ILE A 182 4.67 5.03 -7.63
C ILE A 182 4.32 4.80 -6.16
N PHE A 183 3.86 3.59 -5.81
CA PHE A 183 3.61 3.22 -4.42
C PHE A 183 4.85 3.33 -3.53
N GLY A 184 6.02 2.91 -4.00
CA GLY A 184 7.28 3.13 -3.29
C GLY A 184 7.65 4.61 -3.17
N ILE A 185 7.52 5.38 -4.26
CA ILE A 185 7.91 6.82 -4.28
C ILE A 185 7.13 7.64 -3.27
N VAL A 186 5.82 7.39 -3.11
CA VAL A 186 4.97 8.22 -2.22
C VAL A 186 5.35 8.11 -0.74
N HIS A 187 6.08 7.08 -0.34
CA HIS A 187 6.57 6.93 1.03
C HIS A 187 7.74 7.87 1.34
N ALA A 188 8.43 8.39 0.31
CA ALA A 188 9.57 9.30 0.44
C ALA A 188 10.71 8.81 1.36
N ASN A 189 10.75 7.51 1.68
CA ASN A 189 11.72 6.89 2.57
C ASN A 189 12.51 5.82 1.79
N PRO A 190 13.84 5.98 1.58
CA PRO A 190 14.69 5.04 0.85
C PRO A 190 14.68 3.60 1.40
N TRP A 191 14.68 3.43 2.72
CA TRP A 191 14.64 2.11 3.37
C TRP A 191 13.28 1.43 3.16
N GLN A 192 12.21 2.21 3.12
CA GLN A 192 10.87 1.71 2.81
C GLN A 192 10.62 1.56 1.31
N PHE A 193 11.29 2.33 0.45
CA PHE A 193 11.04 2.39 -0.99
C PHE A 193 11.14 1.01 -1.62
N VAL A 194 12.25 0.30 -1.42
CA VAL A 194 12.47 -1.01 -2.04
C VAL A 194 11.44 -2.02 -1.55
N GLY A 195 11.20 -2.05 -0.24
CA GLY A 195 10.19 -2.92 0.36
C GLY A 195 8.80 -2.65 -0.18
N ALA A 196 8.41 -1.38 -0.30
CA ALA A 196 7.12 -0.96 -0.84
C ALA A 196 6.97 -1.33 -2.33
N VAL A 197 8.01 -1.19 -3.15
CA VAL A 197 7.97 -1.62 -4.57
C VAL A 197 7.80 -3.14 -4.67
N LEU A 198 8.54 -3.91 -3.88
CA LEU A 198 8.49 -5.37 -3.90
C LEU A 198 7.16 -5.92 -3.38
N LEU A 199 6.72 -5.42 -2.22
CA LEU A 199 5.38 -5.63 -1.68
C LEU A 199 4.33 -5.29 -2.75
N GLY A 200 4.49 -4.12 -3.37
CA GLY A 200 3.53 -3.65 -4.34
C GLY A 200 3.41 -4.54 -5.58
N CYS A 201 4.51 -5.14 -6.02
CA CYS A 201 4.51 -6.12 -7.10
C CYS A 201 3.70 -7.36 -6.72
N VAL A 202 3.84 -7.87 -5.50
CA VAL A 202 3.08 -9.02 -4.99
C VAL A 202 1.59 -8.68 -4.91
N LEU A 203 1.24 -7.55 -4.29
CA LEU A 203 -0.14 -7.09 -4.17
C LEU A 203 -0.79 -6.89 -5.54
N GLY A 204 -0.07 -6.28 -6.48
CA GLY A 204 -0.54 -6.05 -7.84
C GLY A 204 -0.72 -7.34 -8.64
N LEU A 205 0.16 -8.33 -8.46
CA LEU A 205 0.03 -9.67 -9.03
C LEU A 205 -1.20 -10.39 -8.48
N VAL A 206 -1.38 -10.39 -7.15
CA VAL A 206 -2.52 -11.02 -6.48
C VAL A 206 -3.82 -10.38 -6.94
N TYR A 207 -3.89 -9.05 -7.01
CA TYR A 207 -5.03 -8.33 -7.57
C TYR A 207 -5.29 -8.71 -9.03
N TYR A 208 -4.25 -8.75 -9.85
CA TYR A 208 -4.38 -9.09 -11.27
C TYR A 208 -4.95 -10.51 -11.47
N LYS A 209 -4.52 -11.49 -10.67
CA LYS A 209 -4.97 -12.88 -10.81
C LYS A 209 -6.34 -13.14 -10.19
N THR A 210 -6.63 -12.52 -9.05
CA THR A 210 -7.86 -12.81 -8.28
C THR A 210 -9.01 -11.87 -8.58
N LYS A 211 -8.73 -10.69 -9.16
CA LYS A 211 -9.71 -9.63 -9.44
C LYS A 211 -10.48 -9.14 -8.22
N SER A 212 -9.95 -9.35 -7.02
CA SER A 212 -10.51 -8.88 -5.75
C SER A 212 -9.53 -7.97 -5.04
N LEU A 213 -9.98 -6.80 -4.56
CA LEU A 213 -9.19 -5.90 -3.73
C LEU A 213 -9.09 -6.36 -2.27
N LEU A 214 -9.98 -7.25 -1.82
CA LEU A 214 -9.92 -7.75 -0.45
C LEU A 214 -8.60 -8.48 -0.18
N LEU A 215 -8.11 -9.26 -1.14
CA LEU A 215 -6.89 -10.06 -0.98
C LEU A 215 -5.63 -9.21 -0.80
N PRO A 216 -5.32 -8.23 -1.69
CA PRO A 216 -4.19 -7.36 -1.45
C PRO A 216 -4.36 -6.49 -0.20
N MET A 217 -5.58 -6.07 0.19
CA MET A 217 -5.80 -5.35 1.45
C MET A 217 -5.40 -6.18 2.66
N LEU A 218 -5.81 -7.46 2.70
CA LEU A 218 -5.46 -8.37 3.78
C LEU A 218 -3.97 -8.68 3.82
N LEU A 219 -3.33 -8.85 2.66
CA LEU A 219 -1.89 -9.10 2.58
C LEU A 219 -1.06 -7.88 2.99
N HIS A 220 -1.49 -6.70 2.60
CA HIS A 220 -0.83 -5.46 2.97
C HIS A 220 -1.01 -5.19 4.46
N GLY A 221 -2.23 -5.35 5.00
CA GLY A 221 -2.46 -5.32 6.44
C GLY A 221 -1.61 -6.36 7.18
N PHE A 222 -1.50 -7.57 6.67
CA PHE A 222 -0.64 -8.60 7.25
C PHE A 222 0.84 -8.19 7.28
N ASN A 223 1.38 -7.66 6.18
CA ASN A 223 2.73 -7.12 6.14
C ASN A 223 2.95 -6.07 7.23
N ASN A 224 2.04 -5.09 7.30
CA ASN A 224 2.15 -3.99 8.24
C ASN A 224 1.98 -4.47 9.69
N LEU A 225 1.08 -5.43 9.94
CA LEU A 225 0.90 -6.04 11.25
C LEU A 225 2.17 -6.75 11.71
N CYS A 226 2.77 -7.57 10.86
CA CYS A 226 4.01 -8.27 11.17
C CYS A 226 5.14 -7.28 11.51
N SER A 227 5.30 -6.22 10.72
CA SER A 227 6.30 -5.17 10.99
C SER A 227 6.00 -4.41 12.29
N SER A 228 4.75 -4.01 12.55
CA SER A 228 4.37 -3.32 13.78
C SER A 228 4.56 -4.19 15.02
N LEU A 229 4.22 -5.49 14.96
CA LEU A 229 4.45 -6.43 16.06
C LEU A 229 5.94 -6.66 16.29
N LEU A 230 6.73 -6.79 15.23
CA LEU A 230 8.19 -6.94 15.32
C LEU A 230 8.81 -5.78 16.09
N ILE A 231 8.50 -4.54 15.69
CA ILE A 231 9.00 -3.32 16.35
C ILE A 231 8.51 -3.25 17.79
N THR A 232 7.22 -3.50 18.03
CA THR A 232 6.61 -3.37 19.37
C THR A 232 7.21 -4.34 20.39
N TYR A 233 7.37 -5.61 20.00
CA TYR A 233 7.78 -6.68 20.93
C TYR A 233 9.27 -6.94 20.97
N THR A 234 10.00 -6.70 19.88
CA THR A 234 11.43 -7.00 19.80
C THR A 234 12.32 -5.76 19.86
N LYS A 235 11.74 -4.57 19.63
CA LYS A 235 12.46 -3.30 19.48
C LYS A 235 13.46 -3.28 18.32
N ASN A 236 13.34 -4.22 17.38
CA ASN A 236 14.11 -4.26 16.15
C ASN A 236 13.18 -4.05 14.94
N GLU A 237 13.74 -3.51 13.86
CA GLU A 237 13.07 -3.38 12.56
C GLU A 237 13.37 -4.58 11.64
N SER A 238 14.39 -5.39 11.98
CA SER A 238 14.84 -6.56 11.23
C SER A 238 14.40 -7.88 11.88
N PHE A 239 13.89 -8.81 11.07
CA PHE A 239 13.60 -10.17 11.52
C PHE A 239 14.90 -10.92 11.82
N ALA A 240 15.98 -10.68 11.07
CA ALA A 240 17.29 -11.29 11.31
C ALA A 240 17.83 -10.93 12.71
N GLU A 241 17.78 -9.64 13.09
CA GLU A 241 18.17 -9.17 14.42
C GLU A 241 17.25 -9.71 15.52
N ALA A 242 15.93 -9.63 15.31
CA ALA A 242 14.94 -10.10 16.28
C ALA A 242 15.08 -11.59 16.61
N PHE A 243 15.34 -12.43 15.61
CA PHE A 243 15.54 -13.87 15.79
C PHE A 243 16.99 -14.26 16.03
N LYS A 244 17.93 -13.30 16.04
CA LYS A 244 19.38 -13.52 16.20
C LYS A 244 19.94 -14.53 15.19
N VAL A 245 19.50 -14.42 13.94
CA VAL A 245 19.93 -15.24 12.81
C VAL A 245 20.60 -14.38 11.75
N SER A 246 21.42 -14.99 10.89
CA SER A 246 22.05 -14.25 9.79
C SER A 246 21.03 -13.79 8.76
N GLU A 247 21.17 -12.56 8.27
CA GLU A 247 20.37 -11.99 7.16
C GLU A 247 20.40 -12.89 5.91
N TRP A 248 21.54 -13.54 5.64
CA TRP A 248 21.68 -14.48 4.52
C TRP A 248 20.77 -15.71 4.68
N ILE A 249 20.57 -16.19 5.91
CA ILE A 249 19.66 -17.32 6.19
C ILE A 249 18.21 -16.88 5.95
N ILE A 250 17.83 -15.69 6.46
CA ILE A 250 16.51 -15.09 6.23
C ILE A 250 16.25 -14.92 4.72
N LEU A 251 17.24 -14.44 3.97
CA LEU A 251 17.16 -14.31 2.51
C LEU A 251 16.91 -15.65 1.83
N VAL A 252 17.68 -16.70 2.17
CA VAL A 252 17.51 -18.03 1.58
C VAL A 252 16.12 -18.59 1.85
N ILE A 253 15.63 -18.47 3.10
CA ILE A 253 14.25 -18.86 3.46
C ILE A 253 13.25 -18.05 2.63
N GLY A 254 13.46 -16.74 2.50
CA GLY A 254 12.64 -15.83 1.72
C GLY A 254 12.53 -16.26 0.25
N ILE A 255 13.66 -16.54 -0.40
CA ILE A 255 13.73 -16.99 -1.80
C ILE A 255 13.01 -18.32 -1.98
N VAL A 256 13.22 -19.28 -1.07
CA VAL A 256 12.57 -20.61 -1.15
C VAL A 256 11.05 -20.47 -1.01
N LEU A 257 10.58 -19.75 0.03
CA LEU A 257 9.16 -19.51 0.25
C LEU A 257 8.55 -18.77 -0.95
N PHE A 258 9.14 -17.65 -1.36
CA PHE A 258 8.63 -16.86 -2.47
C PHE A 258 8.54 -17.69 -3.75
N SER A 259 9.61 -18.38 -4.14
CA SER A 259 9.66 -19.15 -5.39
C SER A 259 8.66 -20.30 -5.41
N LEU A 260 8.59 -21.07 -4.31
CA LEU A 260 7.67 -22.20 -4.18
C LEU A 260 6.21 -21.74 -4.26
N PHE A 261 5.83 -20.78 -3.43
CA PHE A 261 4.44 -20.32 -3.35
C PHE A 261 4.04 -19.49 -4.57
N TYR A 262 4.97 -18.78 -5.21
CA TYR A 262 4.76 -18.13 -6.49
C TYR A 262 4.42 -19.15 -7.57
N TYR A 263 5.22 -20.21 -7.69
CA TYR A 263 4.98 -21.28 -8.65
C TYR A 263 3.61 -21.94 -8.42
N LEU A 264 3.27 -22.28 -7.17
CA LEU A 264 1.98 -22.89 -6.83
C LEU A 264 0.80 -21.96 -7.11
N PHE A 265 0.92 -20.67 -6.75
CA PHE A 265 -0.09 -19.66 -7.02
C PHE A 265 -0.31 -19.48 -8.54
N MET A 266 0.77 -19.39 -9.31
CA MET A 266 0.72 -19.26 -10.76
C MET A 266 0.18 -20.50 -11.44
N LYS A 267 0.48 -21.71 -10.93
CA LYS A 267 -0.09 -22.97 -11.41
C LYS A 267 -1.60 -23.04 -11.21
N LYS A 268 -2.10 -22.56 -10.06
CA LYS A 268 -3.54 -22.48 -9.77
C LYS A 268 -4.25 -21.45 -10.65
N TYR A 269 -3.65 -20.28 -10.83
CA TYR A 269 -4.20 -19.18 -11.64
C TYR A 269 -3.57 -19.14 -13.05
N LYS A 270 -3.39 -20.31 -13.66
CA LYS A 270 -2.96 -20.42 -15.07
C LYS A 270 -3.97 -19.66 -15.93
N VAL A 271 -3.49 -18.62 -16.59
CA VAL A 271 -4.27 -17.90 -17.60
C VAL A 271 -4.41 -18.88 -18.76
N HIS A 272 -5.59 -19.45 -18.98
CA HIS A 272 -5.89 -20.04 -20.27
C HIS A 272 -6.01 -18.87 -21.24
N TYR A 273 -4.96 -18.67 -22.04
CA TYR A 273 -5.07 -17.87 -23.25
C TYR A 273 -5.96 -18.67 -24.20
N SER A 274 -7.28 -18.59 -24.02
CA SER A 274 -8.16 -18.77 -25.16
C SER A 274 -7.96 -17.52 -26.01
N GLU A 275 -7.12 -17.65 -27.04
CA GLU A 275 -7.13 -16.74 -28.18
C GLU A 275 -8.59 -16.51 -28.61
N ILE A 276 -9.07 -15.28 -28.46
CA ILE A 276 -10.27 -14.76 -29.15
C ILE A 276 -10.01 -13.29 -29.43
#